data_AF-A0A2V8EB65-F1
#
_entry.id   AF-A0A2V8EB65-F1
#
_cell.length_a   1.000
_cell.length_b   1.000
_cell.length_c   1.000
_cell.angle_alpha   90.00
_cell.angle_beta   90.00
_cell.angle_gamma   90.00
#
_symmetry.space_group_name_H-M   'P 1'
#
loop_
_entity.id
_entity.type
_entity.pdbx_description
1 polymer ?
#
loop_
_entity_poly.entity_id
_entity_poly.type
_entity_poly.pdbx_seq_one_letter_code
_entity_poly.pdbx_strand_id
1 'polypeptide(L)'
;MRSSTVALAIVLAILAAPLRGEVIESTAAGFLVRNTAAINAPPAKVYGALTDGVARWWDPVHTFSHDARNLTLDAKPGGCFCERLPDGGGLEHMRVVYASPGKLLRLSGAIGPLQEAALVGTMTWNLSQAGGGTTVELIYAVGGFRAGGFRDIPTVVDGVLRGQLARLKTLVETGRPD
;
A
#
# COMPACT_ATOMS: atom_id res chain seq x y z
N MET A 1 -26.44 -54.95 1.54
CA MET A 1 -25.75 -54.05 2.51
C MET A 1 -24.25 -54.24 2.25
N ARG A 2 -23.44 -53.28 1.80
CA ARG A 2 -23.39 -51.82 1.94
C ARG A 2 -22.72 -51.26 0.67
N SER A 3 -23.26 -50.18 0.12
CA SER A 3 -22.63 -49.42 -0.96
C SER A 3 -21.63 -48.44 -0.32
N SER A 4 -20.35 -48.52 -0.68
CA SER A 4 -19.31 -47.59 -0.20
C SER A 4 -19.15 -46.46 -1.20
N THR A 5 -19.74 -45.31 -0.91
CA THR A 5 -19.49 -44.05 -1.62
C THR A 5 -18.16 -43.46 -1.15
N VAL A 6 -17.16 -43.48 -2.02
CA VAL A 6 -15.89 -42.75 -1.81
C VAL A 6 -16.15 -41.29 -2.17
N ALA A 7 -16.18 -40.41 -1.18
CA ALA A 7 -16.29 -38.97 -1.38
C ALA A 7 -14.92 -38.39 -1.79
N LEU A 8 -14.81 -37.92 -3.03
CA LEU A 8 -13.63 -37.26 -3.56
C LEU A 8 -13.58 -35.82 -3.03
N ALA A 9 -12.67 -35.55 -2.10
CA ALA A 9 -12.41 -34.19 -1.61
C ALA A 9 -11.64 -33.39 -2.69
N ILE A 10 -12.33 -32.44 -3.33
CA ILE A 10 -11.70 -31.49 -4.25
C ILE A 10 -10.98 -30.43 -3.40
N VAL A 11 -9.67 -30.52 -3.33
CA VAL A 11 -8.81 -29.47 -2.76
C VAL A 11 -8.76 -28.32 -3.77
N LEU A 12 -9.48 -27.24 -3.47
CA LEU A 12 -9.45 -26.01 -4.25
C LEU A 12 -8.12 -25.29 -3.95
N ALA A 13 -7.11 -25.48 -4.80
CA ALA A 13 -5.85 -24.75 -4.71
C ALA A 13 -6.11 -23.26 -4.94
N ILE A 14 -5.95 -22.44 -3.90
CA ILE A 14 -5.99 -20.99 -4.00
C ILE A 14 -4.69 -20.58 -4.72
N LEU A 15 -4.77 -20.32 -6.03
CA LEU A 15 -3.64 -19.74 -6.75
C LEU A 15 -3.41 -18.31 -6.21
N ALA A 16 -2.39 -18.14 -5.39
CA ALA A 16 -1.88 -16.83 -5.03
C ALA A 16 -1.26 -16.20 -6.29
N ALA A 17 -1.96 -15.26 -6.91
CA ALA A 17 -1.38 -14.47 -7.99
C ALA A 17 -0.17 -13.69 -7.44
N PRO A 18 0.99 -13.70 -8.13
CA PRO A 18 2.19 -13.07 -7.63
C PRO A 18 2.04 -11.55 -7.61
N LEU A 19 2.53 -10.94 -6.52
CA LEU A 19 2.69 -9.50 -6.40
C LEU A 19 3.85 -9.06 -7.31
N ARG A 20 3.63 -8.06 -8.16
CA ARG A 20 4.66 -7.55 -9.08
C ARG A 20 5.02 -6.13 -8.70
N GLY A 21 6.31 -5.87 -8.46
CA GLY A 21 6.86 -4.54 -8.18
C GLY A 21 8.06 -4.27 -9.07
N GLU A 22 8.17 -3.04 -9.57
CA GLU A 22 9.28 -2.61 -10.41
C GLU A 22 9.54 -1.10 -10.34
N VAL A 23 10.81 -0.72 -10.52
CA VAL A 23 11.22 0.65 -10.81
C VAL A 23 11.01 0.87 -12.31
N ILE A 24 10.03 1.71 -12.65
CA ILE A 24 9.67 2.00 -14.04
C ILE A 24 10.64 3.01 -14.66
N GLU A 25 11.04 4.01 -13.88
CA GLU A 25 11.91 5.09 -14.33
C GLU A 25 12.77 5.60 -13.17
N SER A 26 14.02 5.98 -13.47
CA SER A 26 14.92 6.64 -12.53
C SER A 26 15.82 7.61 -13.28
N THR A 27 15.81 8.87 -12.86
CA THR A 27 16.61 9.96 -13.43
C THR A 27 17.36 10.70 -12.33
N ALA A 28 18.15 11.71 -12.69
CA ALA A 28 18.76 12.61 -11.71
C ALA A 28 17.73 13.44 -10.92
N ALA A 29 16.53 13.66 -11.48
CA ALA A 29 15.51 14.55 -10.93
C ALA A 29 14.38 13.82 -10.20
N GLY A 30 14.29 12.49 -10.32
CA GLY A 30 13.22 11.71 -9.69
C GLY A 30 13.16 10.26 -10.16
N PHE A 31 12.21 9.52 -9.62
CA PHE A 31 11.95 8.13 -9.96
C PHE A 31 10.46 7.77 -9.88
N LEU A 32 10.09 6.66 -10.51
CA LEU A 32 8.75 6.11 -10.50
C LEU A 32 8.79 4.61 -10.20
N VAL A 33 8.01 4.20 -9.20
CA VAL A 33 7.80 2.80 -8.82
C VAL A 33 6.35 2.42 -9.08
N ARG A 34 6.13 1.18 -9.53
CA ARG A 34 4.79 0.59 -9.70
C ARG A 34 4.74 -0.78 -9.06
N ASN A 35 3.69 -1.03 -8.28
CA ASN A 35 3.38 -2.31 -7.65
C ASN A 35 1.93 -2.72 -7.96
N THR A 36 1.68 -3.99 -8.28
CA THR A 36 0.35 -4.51 -8.63
C THR A 36 0.01 -5.79 -7.87
N ALA A 37 -1.23 -5.87 -7.39
CA ALA A 37 -1.80 -7.03 -6.70
C ALA A 37 -3.18 -7.39 -7.23
N ALA A 38 -3.50 -8.68 -7.31
CA ALA A 38 -4.88 -9.15 -7.37
C ALA A 38 -5.33 -9.52 -5.95
N ILE A 39 -6.44 -8.95 -5.49
CA ILE A 39 -7.01 -9.18 -4.16
C ILE A 39 -8.40 -9.80 -4.32
N ASN A 40 -8.65 -10.93 -3.65
CA ASN A 40 -9.91 -11.68 -3.69
C ASN A 40 -10.99 -11.04 -2.80
N ALA A 41 -11.32 -9.80 -3.12
CA ALA A 41 -12.40 -9.04 -2.49
C ALA A 41 -12.91 -7.93 -3.43
N PRO A 42 -14.18 -7.50 -3.27
CA PRO A 42 -14.72 -6.37 -4.02
C PRO A 42 -13.99 -5.05 -3.74
N PRO A 43 -13.92 -4.11 -4.71
CA PRO A 43 -13.17 -2.86 -4.56
C PRO A 43 -13.57 -2.02 -3.36
N ALA A 44 -14.86 -2.03 -2.98
CA ALA A 44 -15.33 -1.31 -1.79
C ALA A 44 -14.68 -1.83 -0.49
N LYS A 45 -14.51 -3.15 -0.34
CA LYS A 45 -13.86 -3.77 0.83
C LYS A 45 -12.37 -3.43 0.86
N VAL A 46 -11.70 -3.51 -0.30
CA VAL A 46 -10.28 -3.17 -0.43
C VAL A 46 -10.04 -1.70 -0.09
N TYR A 47 -10.89 -0.81 -0.60
CA TYR A 47 -10.79 0.62 -0.34
C TYR A 47 -10.98 0.95 1.14
N GLY A 48 -12.00 0.37 1.79
CA GLY A 48 -12.21 0.57 3.23
C GLY A 48 -11.03 0.06 4.07
N ALA A 49 -10.41 -1.06 3.69
CA ALA A 49 -9.20 -1.54 4.36
C ALA A 49 -7.98 -0.62 4.11
N LEU A 50 -7.83 -0.10 2.89
CA LEU A 50 -6.78 0.85 2.52
C LEU A 50 -6.89 2.14 3.35
N THR A 51 -8.10 2.68 3.53
CA THR A 51 -8.32 3.96 4.23
C THR A 51 -8.44 3.77 5.74
N ASP A 52 -9.49 3.07 6.17
CA ASP A 52 -9.91 3.01 7.57
C ASP A 52 -9.08 1.98 8.36
N GLY A 53 -8.39 1.09 7.62
CA GLY A 53 -7.61 0.00 8.16
C GLY A 53 -6.09 0.25 8.19
N VAL A 54 -5.59 1.45 7.87
CA VAL A 54 -4.13 1.71 7.72
C VAL A 54 -3.31 1.18 8.89
N ALA A 55 -3.76 1.40 10.12
CA ALA A 55 -3.11 0.94 11.35
C ALA A 55 -3.06 -0.60 11.52
N ARG A 56 -3.86 -1.34 10.75
CA ARG A 56 -3.98 -2.81 10.84
C ARG A 56 -3.07 -3.55 9.88
N TRP A 57 -2.65 -2.93 8.78
CA TRP A 57 -1.83 -3.59 7.77
C TRP A 57 -0.48 -2.92 7.53
N TRP A 58 -0.34 -1.62 7.79
CA TRP A 58 0.95 -0.97 7.59
C TRP A 58 2.02 -1.63 8.44
N ASP A 59 3.17 -1.95 7.84
CA ASP A 59 4.28 -2.57 8.56
C ASP A 59 4.84 -1.61 9.64
N PRO A 60 4.80 -1.97 10.93
CA PRO A 60 5.35 -1.13 12.00
C PRO A 60 6.83 -0.79 11.84
N VAL A 61 7.62 -1.64 11.15
CA VAL A 61 9.04 -1.35 10.91
C VAL A 61 9.25 -0.14 9.99
N HIS A 62 8.21 0.27 9.26
CA HIS A 62 8.18 1.43 8.38
C HIS A 62 7.33 2.57 8.96
N THR A 63 7.39 2.74 10.28
CA THR A 63 6.79 3.85 11.03
C THR A 63 7.87 4.50 11.90
N PHE A 64 7.74 5.78 12.22
CA PHE A 64 8.71 6.49 13.07
C PHE A 64 8.57 6.11 14.56
N SER A 65 7.35 5.79 14.98
CA SER A 65 7.01 5.35 16.34
C SER A 65 7.22 3.85 16.56
N HIS A 66 7.55 3.09 15.51
CA HIS A 66 7.61 1.63 15.50
C HIS A 66 6.28 0.95 15.89
N ASP A 67 5.15 1.64 15.71
CA ASP A 67 3.81 1.15 16.02
C ASP A 67 2.78 1.68 15.02
N ALA A 68 2.28 0.80 14.16
CA ALA A 68 1.26 1.14 13.16
C ALA A 68 -0.06 1.65 13.79
N ARG A 69 -0.34 1.37 15.07
CA ARG A 69 -1.53 1.90 15.77
C ARG A 69 -1.52 3.41 15.91
N ASN A 70 -0.35 4.05 15.77
CA ASN A 70 -0.22 5.49 15.78
C ASN A 70 -0.55 6.14 14.42
N LEU A 71 -0.75 5.35 13.37
CA LEU A 71 -1.11 5.84 12.05
C LEU A 71 -2.59 6.17 11.96
N THR A 72 -2.88 7.27 11.25
CA THR A 72 -4.24 7.69 10.89
C THR A 72 -4.27 8.14 9.44
N LEU A 73 -5.36 7.87 8.73
CA LEU A 73 -5.58 8.32 7.37
C LEU A 73 -6.98 8.92 7.24
N ASP A 74 -7.06 10.24 7.09
CA ASP A 74 -8.30 10.95 6.80
C ASP A 74 -8.53 10.98 5.28
N ALA A 75 -9.34 10.04 4.77
CA ALA A 75 -9.52 9.78 3.34
C ALA A 75 -10.43 10.78 2.60
N LYS A 76 -10.12 12.07 2.73
CA LYS A 76 -10.77 13.17 2.01
C LYS A 76 -9.72 14.16 1.50
N PRO A 77 -9.99 14.94 0.43
CA PRO A 77 -9.04 15.97 0.00
C PRO A 77 -8.63 16.90 1.14
N GLY A 78 -7.31 17.07 1.33
CA GLY A 78 -6.71 17.80 2.44
C GLY A 78 -6.50 16.99 3.72
N GLY A 79 -7.04 15.77 3.81
CA GLY A 79 -6.88 14.91 4.97
C GLY A 79 -5.47 14.35 5.10
N CYS A 80 -5.03 14.11 6.34
CA CYS A 80 -3.67 13.67 6.65
C CYS A 80 -3.55 12.15 6.66
N PHE A 81 -2.46 11.64 6.07
CA PHE A 81 -1.82 10.40 6.50
C PHE A 81 -0.76 10.76 7.55
N CYS A 82 -1.15 10.67 8.82
CA CYS A 82 -0.39 11.19 9.95
C CYS A 82 0.02 10.07 10.90
N GLU A 83 1.10 10.30 11.63
CA GLU A 83 1.58 9.43 12.69
C GLU A 83 1.77 10.20 13.99
N ARG A 84 1.30 9.65 15.11
CA ARG A 84 1.57 10.17 16.45
C ARG A 84 2.88 9.60 16.99
N LEU A 85 3.66 10.43 17.68
CA LEU A 85 4.89 10.00 18.34
C LEU A 85 4.66 9.78 19.84
N PRO A 86 5.34 8.81 20.48
CA PRO A 86 5.13 8.46 21.89
C PRO A 86 5.28 9.63 22.87
N ASP A 87 6.19 10.58 22.58
CA ASP A 87 6.52 11.69 23.46
C ASP A 87 5.66 12.95 23.25
N GLY A 88 4.50 12.81 22.61
CA GLY A 88 3.53 13.91 22.43
C GLY A 88 3.72 14.75 21.17
N GLY A 89 4.49 14.25 20.19
CA GLY A 89 4.63 14.84 18.86
C GLY A 89 3.82 14.11 17.77
N GLY A 90 4.03 14.51 16.52
CA GLY A 90 3.48 13.82 15.36
C GLY A 90 4.10 14.31 14.06
N LEU A 91 3.88 13.56 12.99
CA LEU A 91 4.32 13.93 11.65
C LEU A 91 3.24 13.63 10.60
N GLU A 92 3.28 14.39 9.51
CA GLU A 92 2.52 14.11 8.28
C GLU A 92 3.41 13.32 7.32
N HIS A 93 3.04 12.08 7.02
CA HIS A 93 3.68 11.31 5.96
C HIS A 93 3.28 11.86 4.59
N MET A 94 1.97 12.03 4.40
CA MET A 94 1.37 12.50 3.15
C MET A 94 0.01 13.15 3.41
N ARG A 95 -0.46 13.92 2.43
CA ARG A 95 -1.81 14.51 2.40
C ARG A 95 -2.62 13.96 1.25
N VAL A 96 -3.87 13.62 1.49
CA VAL A 96 -4.81 13.16 0.44
C VAL A 96 -5.13 14.33 -0.48
N VAL A 97 -4.99 14.12 -1.79
CA VAL A 97 -5.29 15.12 -2.84
C VAL A 97 -6.42 14.67 -3.75
N TYR A 98 -6.78 13.38 -3.74
CA TYR A 98 -7.93 12.84 -4.45
C TYR A 98 -8.46 11.62 -3.72
N ALA A 99 -9.77 11.57 -3.49
CA ALA A 99 -10.47 10.42 -2.93
C ALA A 99 -11.72 10.11 -3.76
N SER A 100 -11.76 8.92 -4.37
CA SER A 100 -12.94 8.35 -5.02
C SER A 100 -13.18 6.96 -4.42
N PRO A 101 -14.17 6.84 -3.51
CA PRO A 101 -14.44 5.59 -2.81
C PRO A 101 -14.58 4.38 -3.73
N GLY A 102 -13.88 3.30 -3.40
CA GLY A 102 -13.88 2.05 -4.17
C GLY A 102 -13.09 2.10 -5.49
N LYS A 103 -12.45 3.22 -5.84
CA LYS A 103 -11.78 3.41 -7.14
C LYS A 103 -10.36 3.94 -7.01
N LEU A 104 -10.16 5.05 -6.31
CA LEU A 104 -8.86 5.72 -6.32
C LEU A 104 -8.61 6.53 -5.05
N LEU A 105 -7.41 6.40 -4.50
CA LEU A 105 -6.87 7.29 -3.48
C LEU A 105 -5.53 7.84 -3.97
N ARG A 106 -5.37 9.17 -3.97
CA ARG A 106 -4.10 9.83 -4.29
C ARG A 106 -3.63 10.66 -3.11
N LEU A 107 -2.36 10.49 -2.77
CA LEU A 107 -1.69 11.23 -1.72
C LEU A 107 -0.47 11.97 -2.30
N SER A 108 -0.14 13.10 -1.68
CA SER A 108 1.06 13.88 -1.98
C SER A 108 1.92 13.99 -0.72
N GLY A 109 3.22 13.75 -0.86
CA GLY A 109 4.19 13.76 0.23
C GLY A 109 5.38 12.85 -0.07
N ALA A 110 6.40 12.89 0.78
CA ALA A 110 7.61 12.07 0.65
C ALA A 110 7.74 11.16 1.88
N ILE A 111 7.59 9.84 1.70
CA ILE A 111 7.61 8.89 2.84
C ILE A 111 8.99 8.69 3.46
N GLY A 112 9.00 8.45 4.78
CA GLY A 112 10.19 8.06 5.53
C GLY A 112 11.34 9.06 5.39
N PRO A 113 12.59 8.62 5.19
CA PRO A 113 13.73 9.53 5.10
C PRO A 113 13.71 10.44 3.85
N LEU A 114 12.79 10.21 2.90
CA LEU A 114 12.60 11.12 1.77
C LEU A 114 12.00 12.46 2.21
N GLN A 115 11.31 12.49 3.35
CA GLN A 115 10.73 13.69 3.94
C GLN A 115 11.77 14.75 4.31
N GLU A 116 13.02 14.33 4.58
CA GLU A 116 14.12 15.22 5.00
C GLU A 116 14.72 16.04 3.84
N ALA A 117 14.37 15.69 2.60
CA ALA A 117 14.86 16.34 1.39
C ALA A 117 13.78 17.25 0.76
N ALA A 118 14.19 18.09 -0.19
CA ALA A 118 13.28 18.93 -0.97
C ALA A 118 12.58 18.12 -2.07
N LEU A 119 11.88 17.06 -1.65
CA LEU A 119 11.19 16.10 -2.51
C LEU A 119 9.68 16.23 -2.40
N VAL A 120 9.00 16.00 -3.52
CA VAL A 120 7.55 15.83 -3.58
C VAL A 120 7.26 14.49 -4.21
N GLY A 121 6.44 13.69 -3.53
CA GLY A 121 5.91 12.45 -4.07
C GLY A 121 4.43 12.55 -4.39
N THR A 122 3.99 11.74 -5.36
CA THR A 122 2.59 11.49 -5.70
C THR A 122 2.34 9.99 -5.67
N MET A 123 1.64 9.52 -4.64
CA MET A 123 1.27 8.12 -4.47
C MET A 123 -0.18 7.92 -4.92
N THR A 124 -0.42 6.98 -5.82
CA THR A 124 -1.75 6.64 -6.31
C THR A 124 -2.04 5.17 -6.06
N TRP A 125 -3.14 4.90 -5.38
CA TRP A 125 -3.77 3.59 -5.26
C TRP A 125 -4.96 3.55 -6.20
N ASN A 126 -4.86 2.77 -7.27
CA ASN A 126 -5.92 2.58 -8.25
C ASN A 126 -6.53 1.19 -8.08
N LEU A 127 -7.86 1.11 -7.95
CA LEU A 127 -8.61 -0.10 -7.72
C LEU A 127 -9.54 -0.32 -8.91
N SER A 128 -9.35 -1.44 -9.58
CA SER A 128 -10.20 -1.86 -10.71
C SER A 128 -10.84 -3.20 -10.40
N GLN A 129 -12.11 -3.35 -10.74
CA GLN A 129 -12.80 -4.62 -10.58
C GLN A 129 -12.22 -5.65 -11.57
N ALA A 130 -11.94 -6.86 -11.07
CA ALA A 130 -11.47 -7.98 -11.87
C ALA A 130 -12.25 -9.25 -11.47
N GLY A 131 -13.32 -9.55 -12.21
CA GLY A 131 -14.27 -10.59 -11.83
C GLY A 131 -14.92 -10.30 -10.47
N GLY A 132 -14.79 -11.23 -9.52
CA GLY A 132 -15.21 -11.07 -8.12
C GLY A 132 -14.18 -10.38 -7.21
N GLY A 133 -12.99 -10.10 -7.72
CA GLY A 133 -11.89 -9.48 -6.98
C GLY A 133 -11.56 -8.06 -7.44
N THR A 134 -10.42 -7.56 -6.97
CA THR A 134 -9.89 -6.23 -7.27
C THR A 134 -8.44 -6.34 -7.73
N THR A 135 -8.10 -5.70 -8.84
CA THR A 135 -6.72 -5.39 -9.17
C THR A 135 -6.36 -4.04 -8.56
N VAL A 136 -5.37 -4.04 -7.67
CA VAL A 136 -4.79 -2.83 -7.07
C VAL A 136 -3.48 -2.51 -7.78
N GLU A 137 -3.36 -1.26 -8.24
CA GLU A 137 -2.12 -0.69 -8.75
C GLU A 137 -1.68 0.46 -7.82
N LEU A 138 -0.50 0.31 -7.22
CA LEU A 138 0.17 1.27 -6.37
C LEU A 138 1.32 1.90 -7.16
N ILE A 139 1.15 3.16 -7.54
CA ILE A 139 2.18 3.95 -8.23
C ILE A 139 2.70 5.02 -7.29
N TYR A 140 4.02 5.19 -7.24
CA TYR A 140 4.63 6.28 -6.51
C TYR A 140 5.72 6.95 -7.35
N ALA A 141 5.46 8.20 -7.74
CA ALA A 141 6.41 9.06 -8.43
C ALA A 141 6.98 10.08 -7.44
N VAL A 142 8.29 10.21 -7.40
CA VAL A 142 9.01 11.14 -6.52
C VAL A 142 9.95 11.99 -7.35
N GLY A 143 9.97 13.29 -7.10
CA GLY A 143 10.92 14.20 -7.73
C GLY A 143 11.28 15.39 -6.86
N GLY A 144 12.34 16.11 -7.26
CA GLY A 144 12.83 17.29 -6.54
C GLY A 144 14.33 17.25 -6.30
N PHE A 145 14.79 17.95 -5.26
CA PHE A 145 16.21 18.04 -4.92
C PHE A 145 16.56 17.18 -3.71
N ARG A 146 17.56 16.31 -3.90
CA ARG A 146 18.20 15.52 -2.84
C ARG A 146 19.71 15.54 -3.04
N ALA A 147 20.46 15.88 -2.00
CA ALA A 147 21.91 15.77 -2.01
C ALA A 147 22.31 14.30 -2.26
N GLY A 148 23.23 14.07 -3.21
CA GLY A 148 23.65 12.71 -3.62
C GLY A 148 22.68 11.98 -4.57
N GLY A 149 21.60 12.63 -5.04
CA GLY A 149 20.67 12.06 -6.02
C GLY A 149 19.82 10.92 -5.47
N PHE A 150 19.38 10.00 -6.33
CA PHE A 150 18.47 8.90 -5.98
C PHE A 150 19.10 7.50 -6.07
N ARG A 151 20.42 7.37 -6.07
CA ARG A 151 21.05 6.03 -6.23
C ARG A 151 20.52 5.06 -5.15
N ASP A 152 20.09 3.87 -5.59
CA ASP A 152 19.52 2.77 -4.79
C ASP A 152 18.17 3.04 -4.08
N ILE A 153 17.79 4.31 -3.91
CA ILE A 153 16.53 4.72 -3.28
C ILE A 153 15.29 4.12 -3.99
N PRO A 154 15.15 4.14 -5.33
CA PRO A 154 13.98 3.57 -6.00
C PRO A 154 13.76 2.10 -5.67
N THR A 155 14.83 1.30 -5.58
CA THR A 155 14.76 -0.13 -5.26
C THR A 155 14.32 -0.36 -3.81
N VAL A 156 14.82 0.43 -2.86
CA VAL A 156 14.39 0.35 -1.46
C VAL A 156 12.91 0.73 -1.34
N VAL A 157 12.50 1.83 -1.99
CA VAL A 157 11.10 2.29 -1.99
C VAL A 157 10.18 1.26 -2.64
N ASP A 158 10.59 0.61 -3.74
CA ASP A 158 9.85 -0.52 -4.31
C ASP A 158 9.67 -1.66 -3.29
N GLY A 159 10.74 -2.08 -2.61
CA GLY A 159 10.66 -3.12 -1.59
C GLY A 159 9.64 -2.79 -0.48
N VAL A 160 9.68 -1.56 0.03
CA VAL A 160 8.74 -1.07 1.05
C VAL A 160 7.31 -1.11 0.53
N LEU A 161 7.03 -0.48 -0.62
CA LEU A 161 5.67 -0.40 -1.17
C LEU A 161 5.10 -1.75 -1.56
N ARG A 162 5.96 -2.66 -2.06
CA ARG A 162 5.60 -4.05 -2.32
C ARG A 162 5.20 -4.77 -1.04
N GLY A 163 5.99 -4.64 0.03
CA GLY A 163 5.67 -5.21 1.33
C GLY A 163 4.33 -4.68 1.89
N GLN A 164 4.12 -3.37 1.80
CA GLN A 164 2.88 -2.72 2.23
C GLN A 164 1.66 -3.23 1.46
N LEU A 165 1.75 -3.33 0.13
CA LEU A 165 0.66 -3.86 -0.70
C LEU A 165 0.39 -5.34 -0.41
N ALA A 166 1.42 -6.14 -0.11
CA ALA A 166 1.26 -7.54 0.31
C ALA A 166 0.45 -7.63 1.62
N ARG A 167 0.79 -6.83 2.63
CA ARG A 167 0.11 -6.85 3.93
C ARG A 167 -1.34 -6.40 3.83
N LEU A 168 -1.64 -5.38 3.01
CA LEU A 168 -3.01 -4.98 2.71
C LEU A 168 -3.81 -6.14 2.08
N LYS A 169 -3.23 -6.84 1.10
CA LYS A 169 -3.85 -8.01 0.47
C LYS A 169 -4.15 -9.10 1.51
N THR A 170 -3.17 -9.49 2.32
CA THR A 170 -3.35 -10.51 3.36
C THR A 170 -4.44 -10.11 4.35
N LEU A 171 -4.46 -8.83 4.80
CA LEU A 171 -5.48 -8.32 5.70
C LEU A 171 -6.88 -8.46 5.12
N VAL A 172 -7.06 -8.09 3.85
CA VAL A 172 -8.37 -8.13 3.19
C VAL A 172 -8.87 -9.56 2.97
N GLU A 173 -7.96 -10.48 2.66
CA GLU A 173 -8.28 -11.88 2.33
C GLU A 173 -8.45 -12.76 3.58
N THR A 174 -7.72 -12.48 4.65
CA THR A 174 -7.64 -13.38 5.82
C THR A 174 -8.08 -12.73 7.13
N GLY A 175 -8.17 -11.40 7.19
CA GLY A 175 -8.42 -10.65 8.42
C GLY A 175 -7.15 -10.33 9.24
N ARG A 176 -5.98 -10.82 8.83
CA ARG A 176 -4.66 -10.55 9.45
C ARG A 176 -3.65 -10.06 8.40
N PRO A 177 -2.68 -9.20 8.76
CA PRO A 177 -1.75 -8.61 7.81
C PRO A 177 -0.55 -9.52 7.44
N ASP A 178 -0.43 -10.68 8.06
CA ASP A 178 0.67 -11.66 7.97
C ASP A 178 0.16 -13.08 7.67
#